data_AF-A0A7S4RXS6-F1
#
_entry.id   AF-A0A7S4RXS6-F1
#
_cell.length_a   1.000
_cell.length_b   1.000
_cell.length_c   1.000
_cell.angle_alpha   90.00
_cell.angle_beta   90.00
_cell.angle_gamma   90.00
#
_symmetry.space_group_name_H-M   'P 1'
#
loop_
_entity.id
_entity.type
_entity.pdbx_description
1 polymer ?
#
loop_
_entity_poly.entity_id
_entity_poly.type
_entity_poly.pdbx_seq_one_letter_code
_entity_poly.pdbx_strand_id
1 'polypeptide(L)'
;MAWLQQQQQQQPLQEDGFSSVLHETRLVRAESMDIKNDPRFFTGNVLDKRLAAFGCLSVVSGLMVQNAMKAAFIMKKDMNVRTLDGACQLAGFLMICMVLYGNVLAAYVGVVQPYHIYRLMTAGPTGFETACAYYLNKEIIDLRHFSIKMALLSMPLYIIASGFRFVVKFERDWMKPDKLSDTPPLWARLEGLLACGIFVLVGFGLFTIHWRHGEIFRNLYDTIGNNPEVQGIMTRLDAMMSSGSRATSQLDV
;
A
#
# COMPACT_ATOMS: atom_id res chain seq x y z
N MET A 1 -7.64 58.31 30.34
CA MET A 1 -6.23 58.14 29.90
C MET A 1 -5.53 57.08 30.76
N ALA A 2 -5.99 55.83 30.74
CA ALA A 2 -5.37 54.72 31.51
C ALA A 2 -5.37 53.38 30.74
N TRP A 3 -5.72 53.40 29.44
CA TRP A 3 -5.83 52.20 28.60
C TRP A 3 -4.72 52.13 27.52
N LEU A 4 -3.84 53.12 27.45
CA LEU A 4 -2.74 53.18 26.48
C LEU A 4 -1.41 52.60 26.99
N GLN A 5 -1.35 52.12 28.23
CA GLN A 5 -0.11 51.64 28.85
C GLN A 5 -0.01 50.11 28.97
N GLN A 6 -0.99 49.37 28.46
CA GLN A 6 -1.04 47.90 28.52
C GLN A 6 -0.73 47.20 27.18
N GLN A 7 -0.13 47.92 26.23
CA GLN A 7 0.37 47.34 24.97
C GLN A 7 1.88 47.06 24.96
N GLN A 8 2.60 47.30 26.05
CA GLN A 8 4.06 47.27 26.05
C GLN A 8 4.67 46.14 26.90
N GLN A 9 4.12 44.92 26.78
CA GLN A 9 4.79 43.72 27.30
C GLN A 9 4.39 42.46 26.53
N GLN A 10 4.50 42.51 25.20
CA GLN A 10 4.80 41.28 24.45
C GLN A 10 6.32 41.09 24.51
N GLN A 11 6.76 40.23 25.43
CA GLN A 11 8.11 39.70 25.41
C GLN A 11 8.32 39.00 24.06
N PRO A 12 9.42 39.24 23.33
CA PRO A 12 9.77 38.37 22.22
C PRO A 12 9.98 36.98 22.81
N LEU A 13 9.10 36.04 22.45
CA LEU A 13 9.37 34.62 22.66
C LEU A 13 10.77 34.38 22.07
N GLN A 14 11.71 33.94 22.92
CA GLN A 14 12.95 33.36 22.45
C GLN A 14 12.56 32.23 21.50
N GLU A 15 12.60 32.52 20.21
CA GLU A 15 12.46 31.51 19.17
C GLU A 15 13.70 30.61 19.30
N ASP A 16 13.51 29.49 19.97
CA ASP A 16 14.49 28.41 20.08
C ASP A 16 15.08 28.14 18.69
N GLY A 17 16.41 28.11 18.57
CA GLY A 17 17.14 28.00 17.30
C GLY A 17 16.74 26.82 16.39
N PHE A 18 15.90 25.92 16.88
CA PHE A 18 15.21 24.90 16.10
C PHE A 18 14.25 25.49 15.04
N SER A 19 13.52 26.57 15.32
CA SER A 19 12.63 27.23 14.34
C SER A 19 13.41 27.88 13.19
N SER A 20 14.59 28.42 13.47
CA SER A 20 15.47 29.05 12.48
C SER A 20 16.05 28.03 11.48
N VAL A 21 16.49 26.86 11.97
CA VAL A 21 16.95 25.75 11.11
C VAL A 21 15.80 25.17 10.27
N LEU A 22 14.59 25.12 10.82
CA LEU A 22 13.39 24.68 10.08
C LEU A 22 12.94 25.72 9.02
N HIS A 23 13.14 27.01 9.28
CA HIS A 23 12.91 28.08 8.31
C HIS A 23 13.94 28.07 7.18
N GLU A 24 15.21 27.81 7.48
CA GLU A 24 16.31 27.75 6.52
C GLU A 24 16.18 26.55 5.56
N THR A 25 15.62 25.43 6.05
CA THR A 25 15.33 24.24 5.25
C THR A 25 14.06 24.34 4.38
N ARG A 26 13.35 25.48 4.38
CA ARG A 26 12.04 25.68 3.71
C ARG A 26 10.94 24.67 4.12
N LEU A 27 11.16 23.88 5.18
CA LEU A 27 10.20 22.87 5.65
C LEU A 27 8.94 23.52 6.22
N VAL A 28 9.06 24.66 6.91
CA VAL A 28 7.95 25.33 7.61
C VAL A 28 6.91 25.90 6.63
N ARG A 29 7.32 26.37 5.46
CA ARG A 29 6.39 26.90 4.45
C ARG A 29 5.58 25.79 3.76
N ALA A 30 6.09 24.56 3.76
CA ALA A 30 5.35 23.42 3.26
C ALA A 30 4.38 22.85 4.32
N GLU A 31 4.49 23.24 5.59
CA GLU A 31 3.66 22.73 6.71
C GLU A 31 2.57 23.70 7.17
N SER A 32 2.77 25.00 7.00
CA SER A 32 1.73 26.01 7.29
C SER A 32 0.85 26.25 6.08
N MET A 33 -0.45 26.13 6.28
CA MET A 33 -1.37 25.76 5.23
C MET A 33 -2.63 26.64 5.32
N ASP A 34 -2.60 27.77 4.60
CA ASP A 34 -3.71 28.73 4.55
C ASP A 34 -4.87 28.14 3.73
N ILE A 35 -5.83 27.52 4.41
CA ILE A 35 -7.07 27.00 3.80
C ILE A 35 -7.98 28.19 3.47
N LYS A 36 -7.96 28.64 2.22
CA LYS A 36 -9.06 29.42 1.66
C LYS A 36 -10.12 28.43 1.14
N ASN A 37 -11.36 28.58 1.61
CA ASN A 37 -12.50 27.76 1.21
C ASN A 37 -12.78 27.89 -0.30
N ASP A 38 -12.22 26.98 -1.12
CA ASP A 38 -12.58 26.83 -2.54
C ASP A 38 -13.66 25.74 -2.69
N PRO A 39 -14.83 26.02 -3.32
CA PRO A 39 -15.91 25.07 -3.56
C PRO A 39 -15.48 23.74 -4.22
N ARG A 40 -14.35 23.72 -4.94
CA ARG A 40 -13.80 22.51 -5.57
C ARG A 40 -13.29 21.47 -4.58
N PHE A 41 -12.99 21.86 -3.33
CA PHE A 41 -12.64 20.92 -2.26
C PHE A 41 -13.83 20.13 -1.72
N PHE A 42 -15.07 20.53 -2.02
CA PHE A 42 -16.27 19.95 -1.41
C PHE A 42 -16.99 18.94 -2.31
N THR A 43 -16.54 18.72 -3.55
CA THR A 43 -17.06 17.67 -4.44
C THR A 43 -16.07 16.52 -4.50
N GLY A 44 -16.51 15.30 -4.15
CA GLY A 44 -15.63 14.13 -4.10
C GLY A 44 -14.91 13.88 -5.43
N ASN A 45 -13.58 14.11 -5.45
CA ASN A 45 -12.77 13.94 -6.64
C ASN A 45 -12.53 12.46 -6.93
N VAL A 46 -12.31 12.13 -8.20
CA VAL A 46 -11.81 10.82 -8.63
C VAL A 46 -10.48 10.47 -7.94
N LEU A 47 -9.62 11.47 -7.65
CA LEU A 47 -8.41 11.23 -6.85
C LEU A 47 -8.73 10.68 -5.46
N ASP A 48 -9.67 11.28 -4.74
CA ASP A 48 -10.04 10.83 -3.39
C ASP A 48 -10.56 9.40 -3.38
N LYS A 49 -11.38 9.03 -4.38
CA LYS A 49 -11.87 7.66 -4.53
C LYS A 49 -10.73 6.67 -4.75
N ARG A 50 -9.73 7.03 -5.57
CA ARG A 50 -8.55 6.19 -5.84
C ARG A 50 -7.62 6.11 -4.63
N LEU A 51 -7.45 7.21 -3.89
CA LEU A 51 -6.64 7.25 -2.67
C LEU A 51 -7.28 6.49 -1.53
N ALA A 52 -8.61 6.57 -1.37
CA ALA A 52 -9.35 5.79 -0.39
C ALA A 52 -9.20 4.28 -0.65
N ALA A 53 -9.34 3.84 -1.91
CA ALA A 53 -9.11 2.44 -2.28
C ALA A 53 -7.67 2.00 -1.97
N PHE A 54 -6.69 2.86 -2.22
CA PHE A 54 -5.29 2.59 -1.92
C PHE A 54 -5.01 2.55 -0.41
N GLY A 55 -5.68 3.40 0.38
CA GLY A 55 -5.63 3.39 1.84
C GLY A 55 -6.13 2.06 2.43
N CYS A 56 -7.25 1.53 1.91
CA CYS A 56 -7.75 0.22 2.31
C CYS A 56 -6.73 -0.91 2.03
N LEU A 57 -6.07 -0.89 0.88
CA LEU A 57 -5.03 -1.86 0.54
C LEU A 57 -3.80 -1.75 1.46
N SER A 58 -3.45 -0.54 1.88
CA SER A 58 -2.37 -0.31 2.85
C SER A 58 -2.67 -0.95 4.21
N VAL A 59 -3.90 -0.81 4.70
CA VAL A 59 -4.34 -1.44 5.97
C VAL A 59 -4.26 -2.97 5.89
N VAL A 60 -4.75 -3.56 4.79
CA VAL A 60 -4.66 -5.02 4.57
C VAL A 60 -3.20 -5.48 4.52
N SER A 61 -2.34 -4.73 3.83
CA SER A 61 -0.91 -5.03 3.76
C SER A 61 -0.26 -4.95 5.14
N GLY A 62 -0.60 -3.94 5.96
CA GLY A 62 -0.12 -3.82 7.34
C GLY A 62 -0.51 -5.00 8.23
N LEU A 63 -1.74 -5.50 8.11
CA LEU A 63 -2.17 -6.72 8.81
C LEU A 63 -1.40 -7.96 8.33
N MET A 64 -1.12 -8.05 7.04
CA MET A 64 -0.27 -9.12 6.49
C MET A 64 1.18 -9.03 6.97
N VAL A 65 1.76 -7.83 7.12
CA VAL A 65 3.09 -7.64 7.73
C VAL A 65 3.12 -8.24 9.13
N GLN A 66 2.15 -7.91 9.99
CA GLN A 66 2.10 -8.40 11.37
C GLN A 66 2.03 -9.93 11.42
N ASN A 67 1.18 -10.53 10.59
CA ASN A 67 1.02 -11.98 10.51
C ASN A 67 2.28 -12.67 9.95
N ALA A 68 2.86 -12.14 8.87
CA ALA A 68 4.09 -12.66 8.26
C ALA A 68 5.29 -12.55 9.22
N MET A 69 5.40 -11.44 9.95
CA MET A 69 6.45 -11.21 10.94
C MET A 69 6.33 -12.19 12.11
N LYS A 70 5.12 -12.35 12.68
CA LYS A 70 4.83 -13.35 13.71
C LYS A 70 5.16 -14.76 13.21
N ALA A 71 4.79 -15.06 11.97
CA ALA A 71 5.06 -16.33 11.32
C ALA A 71 6.57 -16.62 11.19
N ALA A 72 7.35 -15.62 10.78
CA ALA A 72 8.80 -15.73 10.62
C ALA A 72 9.53 -15.90 11.96
N PHE A 73 9.12 -15.19 13.01
CA PHE A 73 9.79 -15.24 14.32
C PHE A 73 9.44 -16.47 15.17
N ILE A 74 8.20 -16.97 15.10
CA ILE A 74 7.77 -18.16 15.87
C ILE A 74 8.45 -19.45 15.36
N MET A 75 8.94 -19.44 14.13
CA MET A 75 9.47 -20.64 13.50
C MET A 75 10.87 -20.98 14.05
N LYS A 76 11.04 -22.21 14.57
CA LYS A 76 12.34 -22.74 14.99
C LYS A 76 13.28 -22.84 13.79
N LYS A 77 14.46 -22.24 13.87
CA LYS A 77 15.45 -22.12 12.76
C LYS A 77 16.40 -23.31 12.64
N ASP A 78 16.14 -24.39 13.37
CA ASP A 78 16.94 -25.61 13.30
C ASP A 78 16.56 -26.40 12.04
N MET A 79 17.18 -26.03 10.92
CA MET A 79 16.89 -26.56 9.60
C MET A 79 18.06 -27.42 9.11
N ASN A 80 17.87 -28.74 9.08
CA ASN A 80 18.80 -29.62 8.41
C ASN A 80 18.46 -29.68 6.91
N VAL A 81 19.22 -28.97 6.08
CA VAL A 81 19.01 -28.93 4.61
C VAL A 81 19.17 -30.29 3.92
N ARG A 82 19.72 -31.29 4.62
CA ARG A 82 19.86 -32.65 4.08
C ARG A 82 18.55 -33.44 4.12
N THR A 83 17.57 -33.04 4.94
CA THR A 83 16.26 -33.68 4.99
C THR A 83 15.25 -32.90 4.16
N LEU A 84 14.31 -33.61 3.53
CA LEU A 84 13.24 -33.00 2.73
C LEU A 84 12.38 -32.04 3.60
N ASP A 85 12.19 -32.37 4.87
CA ASP A 85 11.46 -31.53 5.83
C ASP A 85 12.18 -30.20 6.06
N GLY A 86 13.52 -30.23 6.21
CA GLY A 86 14.33 -29.02 6.35
C GLY A 86 14.32 -28.15 5.09
N ALA A 87 14.39 -28.77 3.89
CA ALA A 87 14.29 -28.06 2.62
C ALA A 87 12.91 -27.40 2.44
N CYS A 88 11.83 -28.11 2.76
CA CYS A 88 10.46 -27.60 2.74
C CYS A 88 10.28 -26.43 3.72
N GLN A 89 10.85 -26.54 4.92
CA GLN A 89 10.81 -25.47 5.92
C GLN A 89 11.59 -24.22 5.46
N LEU A 90 12.76 -24.42 4.84
CA LEU A 90 13.56 -23.33 4.28
C LEU A 90 12.81 -22.62 3.15
N ALA A 91 12.18 -23.37 2.25
CA ALA A 91 11.34 -22.82 1.19
C ALA A 91 10.17 -22.00 1.76
N GLY A 92 9.43 -22.55 2.74
CA GLY A 92 8.36 -21.83 3.43
C GLY A 92 8.84 -20.55 4.14
N PHE A 93 10.04 -20.58 4.72
CA PHE A 93 10.64 -19.41 5.34
C PHE A 93 10.99 -18.31 4.34
N LEU A 94 11.68 -18.67 3.25
CA LEU A 94 12.04 -17.72 2.18
C LEU A 94 10.79 -17.09 1.56
N MET A 95 9.73 -17.87 1.36
CA MET A 95 8.45 -17.34 0.87
C MET A 95 7.83 -16.35 1.86
N ILE A 96 7.82 -16.64 3.17
CA ILE A 96 7.33 -15.69 4.19
C ILE A 96 8.18 -14.41 4.21
N CYS A 97 9.50 -14.51 4.06
CA CYS A 97 10.36 -13.33 3.95
C CYS A 97 10.03 -12.47 2.74
N MET A 98 9.76 -13.09 1.58
CA MET A 98 9.32 -12.38 0.37
C MET A 98 7.96 -11.71 0.57
N VAL A 99 7.00 -12.41 1.18
CA VAL A 99 5.68 -11.86 1.58
C VAL A 99 5.86 -10.66 2.51
N LEU A 100 6.71 -10.77 3.52
CA LEU A 100 6.97 -9.71 4.49
C LEU A 100 7.55 -8.47 3.79
N TYR A 101 8.59 -8.65 2.97
CA TYR A 101 9.21 -7.54 2.24
C TYR A 101 8.23 -6.84 1.31
N GLY A 102 7.46 -7.60 0.52
CA GLY A 102 6.45 -7.06 -0.39
C GLY A 102 5.36 -6.26 0.33
N ASN A 103 4.85 -6.76 1.46
CA ASN A 103 3.82 -6.05 2.23
C ASN A 103 4.34 -4.82 2.98
N VAL A 104 5.59 -4.83 3.45
CA VAL A 104 6.21 -3.64 4.06
C VAL A 104 6.34 -2.53 3.04
N LEU A 105 6.82 -2.84 1.83
CA LEU A 105 6.92 -1.87 0.74
C LEU A 105 5.53 -1.36 0.34
N ALA A 106 4.55 -2.25 0.19
CA ALA A 106 3.19 -1.86 -0.17
C ALA A 106 2.51 -0.97 0.89
N ALA A 107 2.68 -1.29 2.17
CA ALA A 107 2.17 -0.46 3.27
C ALA A 107 2.86 0.92 3.30
N TYR A 108 4.18 0.96 3.08
CA TYR A 108 4.93 2.22 3.04
C TYR A 108 4.46 3.14 1.91
N VAL A 109 4.41 2.65 0.66
CA VAL A 109 3.89 3.43 -0.48
C VAL A 109 2.42 3.80 -0.23
N GLY A 110 1.66 2.87 0.34
CA GLY A 110 0.30 2.99 0.86
C GLY A 110 0.03 4.24 1.70
N VAL A 111 0.98 4.61 2.56
CA VAL A 111 0.86 5.74 3.49
C VAL A 111 1.47 7.01 2.89
N VAL A 112 2.65 6.91 2.28
CA VAL A 112 3.40 8.08 1.77
C VAL A 112 2.66 8.76 0.62
N GLN A 113 2.08 7.99 -0.29
CA GLN A 113 1.48 8.57 -1.48
C GLN A 113 0.22 9.40 -1.17
N PRO A 114 -0.78 8.91 -0.41
CA PRO A 114 -1.91 9.76 0.00
C PRO A 114 -1.45 10.95 0.85
N TYR A 115 -0.48 10.78 1.74
CA TYR A 115 0.05 11.88 2.56
C TYR A 115 0.56 13.05 1.71
N HIS A 116 1.41 12.79 0.71
CA HIS A 116 1.90 13.85 -0.18
C HIS A 116 0.78 14.47 -1.02
N ILE A 117 -0.17 13.67 -1.51
CA ILE A 117 -1.25 14.19 -2.36
C ILE A 117 -2.20 15.07 -1.55
N TYR A 118 -2.61 14.63 -0.35
CA TYR A 118 -3.45 15.45 0.51
C TYR A 118 -2.76 16.78 0.83
N ARG A 119 -1.47 16.74 1.17
CA ARG A 119 -0.68 17.95 1.45
C ARG A 119 -0.55 18.88 0.24
N LEU A 120 -0.36 18.34 -0.97
CA LEU A 120 -0.30 19.14 -2.19
C LEU A 120 -1.65 19.74 -2.56
N MET A 121 -2.73 18.95 -2.46
CA MET A 121 -4.08 19.41 -2.79
C MET A 121 -4.45 20.64 -1.98
N THR A 122 -3.98 20.70 -0.74
CA THR A 122 -4.32 21.76 0.20
C THR A 122 -3.36 22.95 0.13
N ALA A 123 -2.28 22.92 -0.67
CA ALA A 123 -1.25 23.97 -0.76
C ALA A 123 -1.66 25.29 -1.47
N GLY A 124 -2.94 25.68 -1.40
CA GLY A 124 -3.47 26.92 -1.97
C GLY A 124 -4.12 26.76 -3.36
N PRO A 125 -4.33 27.86 -4.12
CA PRO A 125 -5.14 27.85 -5.34
C PRO A 125 -4.56 26.98 -6.47
N THR A 126 -3.23 26.77 -6.50
CA THR A 126 -2.53 25.91 -7.47
C THR A 126 -2.18 24.52 -6.92
N GLY A 127 -2.53 24.25 -5.65
CA GLY A 127 -2.19 23.00 -4.97
C GLY A 127 -2.81 21.78 -5.65
N PHE A 128 -4.07 21.90 -6.07
CA PHE A 128 -4.79 20.84 -6.77
C PHE A 128 -4.13 20.42 -8.10
N GLU A 129 -3.74 21.38 -8.93
CA GLU A 129 -3.07 21.10 -10.22
C GLU A 129 -1.71 20.44 -10.00
N THR A 130 -0.98 20.90 -8.98
CA THR A 130 0.31 20.30 -8.58
C THR A 130 0.13 18.86 -8.07
N ALA A 131 -0.93 18.61 -7.29
CA ALA A 131 -1.27 17.27 -6.82
C ALA A 131 -1.63 16.31 -7.98
N CYS A 132 -2.36 16.81 -8.99
CA CYS A 132 -2.63 16.07 -10.22
C CYS A 132 -1.33 15.74 -10.97
N ALA A 133 -0.44 16.71 -11.15
CA ALA A 133 0.85 16.51 -11.82
C ALA A 133 1.73 15.47 -11.08
N TYR A 134 1.77 15.53 -9.75
CA TYR A 134 2.46 14.51 -8.92
C TYR A 134 1.81 13.13 -9.05
N TYR A 135 0.47 13.06 -9.01
CA TYR A 135 -0.26 11.79 -9.11
C TYR A 135 -0.06 11.09 -10.46
N LEU A 136 0.08 11.87 -11.54
CA LEU A 136 0.31 11.42 -12.91
C LEU A 136 1.79 11.16 -13.24
N ASN A 137 2.71 11.44 -12.32
CA ASN A 137 4.13 11.17 -12.55
C ASN A 137 4.36 9.66 -12.78
N LYS A 138 5.06 9.33 -13.87
CA LYS A 138 5.29 7.95 -14.31
C LYS A 138 5.98 7.10 -13.23
N GLU A 139 6.98 7.64 -12.54
CA GLU A 139 7.73 6.90 -11.52
C GLU A 139 6.82 6.54 -10.32
N ILE A 140 5.97 7.48 -9.91
CA ILE A 140 4.99 7.27 -8.83
C ILE A 140 3.92 6.26 -9.25
N ILE A 141 3.47 6.31 -10.51
CA ILE A 141 2.53 5.33 -11.07
C ILE A 141 3.14 3.92 -11.06
N ASP A 142 4.38 3.77 -11.50
CA ASP A 142 5.06 2.48 -11.55
C ASP A 142 5.24 1.90 -10.14
N LEU A 143 5.67 2.71 -9.17
CA LEU A 143 5.78 2.31 -7.76
C LEU A 143 4.43 1.89 -7.17
N ARG A 144 3.36 2.59 -7.49
CA ARG A 144 1.99 2.26 -7.04
C ARG A 144 1.53 0.93 -7.62
N HIS A 145 1.68 0.73 -8.92
CA HIS A 145 1.29 -0.53 -9.56
C HIS A 145 2.13 -1.70 -9.05
N PHE A 146 3.43 -1.50 -8.87
CA PHE A 146 4.33 -2.48 -8.28
C PHE A 146 3.88 -2.86 -6.87
N SER A 147 3.60 -1.88 -6.02
CA SER A 147 3.14 -2.07 -4.64
C SER A 147 1.83 -2.86 -4.57
N ILE A 148 0.84 -2.50 -5.40
CA ILE A 148 -0.45 -3.19 -5.45
C ILE A 148 -0.28 -4.64 -5.93
N LYS A 149 0.54 -4.87 -6.97
CA LYS A 149 0.83 -6.22 -7.47
C LYS A 149 1.51 -7.08 -6.41
N MET A 150 2.50 -6.54 -5.71
CA MET A 150 3.18 -7.24 -4.63
C MET A 150 2.24 -7.55 -3.46
N ALA A 151 1.41 -6.59 -3.04
CA ALA A 151 0.42 -6.81 -1.98
C ALA A 151 -0.58 -7.91 -2.34
N LEU A 152 -1.15 -7.87 -3.56
CA LEU A 152 -2.12 -8.87 -4.01
C LEU A 152 -1.49 -10.26 -4.19
N LEU A 153 -0.28 -10.32 -4.74
CA LEU A 153 0.47 -11.58 -4.91
C LEU A 153 0.90 -12.19 -3.57
N SER A 154 1.10 -11.36 -2.55
CA SER A 154 1.56 -11.84 -1.25
C SER A 154 0.53 -12.72 -0.51
N MET A 155 -0.77 -12.55 -0.76
CA MET A 155 -1.84 -13.34 -0.13
C MET A 155 -1.78 -14.83 -0.50
N PRO A 156 -1.85 -15.23 -1.79
CA PRO A 156 -1.72 -16.65 -2.15
C PRO A 156 -0.35 -17.21 -1.74
N LEU A 157 0.71 -16.41 -1.87
CA LEU A 157 2.07 -16.82 -1.49
C LEU A 157 2.17 -17.12 0.01
N TYR A 158 1.52 -16.32 0.86
CA TYR A 158 1.46 -16.53 2.31
C TYR A 158 0.71 -17.82 2.68
N ILE A 159 -0.38 -18.14 1.99
CA ILE A 159 -1.12 -19.39 2.21
C ILE A 159 -0.27 -20.61 1.85
N ILE A 160 0.38 -20.59 0.68
CA ILE A 160 1.27 -21.67 0.24
C ILE A 160 2.42 -21.85 1.25
N ALA A 161 3.05 -20.74 1.67
CA ALA A 161 4.14 -20.77 2.63
C ALA A 161 3.70 -21.28 4.02
N SER A 162 2.46 -20.98 4.43
CA SER A 162 1.86 -21.53 5.64
C SER A 162 1.65 -23.05 5.53
N GLY A 163 1.28 -23.55 4.35
CA GLY A 163 1.21 -24.98 4.04
C GLY A 163 2.54 -25.70 4.29
N PHE A 164 3.63 -25.18 3.73
CA PHE A 164 4.97 -25.75 3.96
C PHE A 164 5.39 -25.75 5.43
N ARG A 165 4.97 -24.76 6.21
CA ARG A 165 5.23 -24.75 7.66
C ARG A 165 4.50 -25.85 8.42
N PHE A 166 3.33 -26.29 7.97
CA PHE A 166 2.58 -27.33 8.67
C PHE A 166 3.29 -28.67 8.63
N VAL A 167 3.98 -29.00 7.52
CA VAL A 167 4.74 -30.25 7.37
C VAL A 167 5.66 -30.51 8.56
N VAL A 168 6.45 -29.50 8.94
CA VAL A 168 7.43 -29.63 10.03
C VAL A 168 6.82 -29.31 11.41
N LYS A 169 5.72 -28.56 11.46
CA LYS A 169 5.10 -28.18 12.72
C LYS A 169 4.50 -29.37 13.46
N PHE A 170 3.75 -30.23 12.75
CA PHE A 170 3.14 -31.41 13.37
C PHE A 170 4.21 -32.33 13.93
N GLU A 171 5.25 -32.65 13.16
CA GLU A 171 6.35 -33.51 13.60
C GLU A 171 7.04 -33.00 14.88
N ARG A 172 7.30 -31.68 14.95
CA ARG A 172 7.93 -31.05 16.12
C ARG A 172 7.04 -30.97 17.35
N ASP A 173 5.73 -30.78 17.16
CA ASP A 173 4.78 -30.77 18.28
C ASP A 173 4.62 -32.16 18.90
N TRP A 174 4.97 -33.23 18.17
CA TRP A 174 5.06 -34.60 18.70
C TRP A 174 6.34 -34.87 19.49
N MET A 175 7.47 -34.25 19.14
CA MET A 175 8.77 -34.45 19.81
C MET A 175 8.98 -33.60 21.07
N LYS A 176 7.92 -33.05 21.68
CA LYS A 176 8.05 -32.33 22.96
C LYS A 176 8.48 -33.32 24.07
N PRO A 177 9.34 -32.89 25.01
CA PRO A 177 10.06 -33.77 25.95
C PRO A 177 9.16 -34.63 26.85
N ASP A 178 7.87 -34.31 26.93
CA ASP A 178 6.89 -35.08 27.72
C ASP A 178 6.41 -36.37 27.02
N LYS A 179 6.84 -36.66 25.78
CA LYS A 179 6.42 -37.84 25.00
C LYS A 179 7.60 -38.80 24.77
N LEU A 180 7.48 -40.03 25.27
CA LEU A 180 8.51 -41.08 25.36
C LEU A 180 9.07 -41.67 24.04
N SER A 181 8.68 -41.19 22.85
CA SER A 181 9.10 -41.80 21.57
C SER A 181 10.05 -40.89 20.80
N ASP A 182 11.29 -41.34 20.62
CA ASP A 182 12.35 -40.65 19.86
C ASP A 182 12.07 -40.57 18.35
N THR A 183 11.05 -41.29 17.86
CA THR A 183 10.66 -41.25 16.44
C THR A 183 9.21 -40.76 16.29
N PRO A 184 8.97 -39.77 15.40
CA PRO A 184 7.62 -39.30 15.13
C PRO A 184 6.86 -40.38 14.35
N PRO A 185 5.60 -40.67 14.74
CA PRO A 185 4.82 -41.68 14.07
C PRO A 185 4.43 -41.25 12.65
N LEU A 186 4.33 -42.22 11.73
CA LEU A 186 4.05 -41.95 10.30
C LEU A 186 2.76 -41.16 10.06
N TRP A 187 1.74 -41.34 10.91
CA TRP A 187 0.46 -40.64 10.78
C TRP A 187 0.57 -39.13 11.02
N ALA A 188 1.49 -38.68 11.89
CA ALA A 188 1.72 -37.25 12.13
C ALA A 188 2.36 -36.57 10.90
N ARG A 189 3.23 -37.30 10.19
CA ARG A 189 3.80 -36.84 8.91
C ARG A 189 2.72 -36.78 7.82
N LEU A 190 1.85 -37.79 7.75
CA LEU A 190 0.73 -37.82 6.81
C LEU A 190 -0.23 -36.65 7.04
N GLU A 191 -0.55 -36.33 8.31
CA GLU A 191 -1.39 -35.18 8.67
C GLU A 191 -0.77 -33.86 8.21
N GLY A 192 0.54 -33.67 8.44
CA GLY A 192 1.25 -32.48 7.97
C GLY A 192 1.29 -32.34 6.45
N LEU A 193 1.47 -33.45 5.72
CA LEU A 193 1.43 -33.47 4.26
C LEU A 193 0.02 -33.20 3.71
N LEU A 194 -1.02 -33.76 4.33
CA LEU A 194 -2.41 -33.50 3.97
C LEU A 194 -2.75 -32.02 4.15
N ALA A 195 -2.39 -31.45 5.31
CA ALA A 195 -2.58 -30.02 5.58
C ALA A 195 -1.82 -29.16 4.57
N CYS A 196 -0.56 -29.50 4.27
CA CYS A 196 0.21 -28.80 3.24
C CYS A 196 -0.49 -28.86 1.87
N GLY A 197 -0.97 -30.03 1.44
CA GLY A 197 -1.68 -30.21 0.17
C GLY A 197 -2.93 -29.34 0.07
N ILE A 198 -3.73 -29.26 1.13
CA ILE A 198 -4.93 -28.40 1.19
C ILE A 198 -4.54 -26.92 1.05
N PHE A 199 -3.54 -26.45 1.80
CA PHE A 199 -3.10 -25.06 1.73
C PHE A 199 -2.49 -24.69 0.38
N VAL A 200 -1.71 -25.58 -0.23
CA VAL A 200 -1.16 -25.38 -1.58
C VAL A 200 -2.29 -25.30 -2.61
N LEU A 201 -3.30 -26.17 -2.52
CA LEU A 201 -4.46 -26.15 -3.40
C LEU A 201 -5.26 -24.85 -3.26
N VAL A 202 -5.53 -24.40 -2.04
CA VAL A 202 -6.21 -23.12 -1.78
C VAL A 202 -5.38 -21.95 -2.30
N GLY A 203 -4.07 -21.95 -2.05
CA GLY A 203 -3.16 -20.91 -2.53
C GLY A 203 -3.10 -20.84 -4.07
N PHE A 204 -3.08 -21.99 -4.74
CA PHE A 204 -3.15 -22.07 -6.20
C PHE A 204 -4.51 -21.58 -6.72
N GLY A 205 -5.61 -21.93 -6.06
CA GLY A 205 -6.94 -21.43 -6.39
C GLY A 205 -7.05 -19.90 -6.26
N LEU A 206 -6.46 -19.30 -5.22
CA LEU A 206 -6.40 -17.84 -5.12
C LEU A 206 -5.50 -17.22 -6.20
N PHE A 207 -4.41 -17.88 -6.56
CA PHE A 207 -3.53 -17.41 -7.62
C PHE A 207 -4.22 -17.41 -8.99
N THR A 208 -5.00 -18.45 -9.31
CA THR A 208 -5.77 -18.49 -10.56
C THR A 208 -6.88 -17.45 -10.60
N ILE A 209 -7.58 -17.23 -9.47
CA ILE A 209 -8.56 -16.15 -9.33
C ILE A 209 -7.90 -14.79 -9.57
N HIS A 210 -6.75 -14.53 -8.92
CA HIS A 210 -5.99 -13.30 -9.09
C HIS A 210 -5.59 -13.06 -10.56
N TRP A 211 -5.05 -14.09 -11.22
CA TRP A 211 -4.68 -14.02 -12.63
C TRP A 211 -5.88 -13.71 -13.52
N ARG A 212 -7.01 -14.38 -13.29
CA ARG A 212 -8.22 -14.19 -14.09
C ARG A 212 -8.82 -12.79 -13.92
N HIS A 213 -8.81 -12.24 -12.71
CA HIS A 213 -9.21 -10.84 -12.47
C HIS A 213 -8.30 -9.86 -13.23
N GLY A 214 -6.99 -10.10 -13.24
CA GLY A 214 -6.04 -9.27 -14.00
C GLY A 214 -6.29 -9.32 -15.50
N GLU A 215 -6.59 -10.49 -16.05
CA GLU A 215 -6.90 -10.67 -17.47
C GLU A 215 -8.20 -9.97 -17.87
N ILE A 216 -9.27 -10.14 -17.09
CA ILE A 216 -10.56 -9.48 -17.33
C ILE A 216 -10.39 -7.96 -17.29
N PHE A 217 -9.66 -7.45 -16.29
CA PHE A 217 -9.38 -6.02 -16.17
C PHE A 217 -8.62 -5.49 -17.39
N ARG A 218 -7.57 -6.20 -17.83
CA ARG A 218 -6.79 -5.81 -19.01
C ARG A 218 -7.66 -5.79 -20.27
N ASN A 219 -8.45 -6.84 -20.50
CA ASN A 219 -9.32 -6.93 -21.69
C ASN A 219 -10.36 -5.80 -21.74
N LEU A 220 -10.96 -5.46 -20.60
CA LEU A 220 -11.89 -4.32 -20.51
C LEU A 220 -11.17 -3.00 -20.75
N TYR A 221 -9.97 -2.83 -20.20
CA TYR A 221 -9.18 -1.63 -20.40
C TYR A 221 -8.78 -1.44 -21.87
N ASP A 222 -8.33 -2.51 -22.53
CA ASP A 222 -7.97 -2.51 -23.94
C ASP A 222 -9.21 -2.25 -24.84
N THR A 223 -10.38 -2.77 -24.47
CA THR A 223 -11.63 -2.52 -25.19
C THR A 223 -12.04 -1.04 -25.12
N ILE A 224 -11.91 -0.41 -23.95
CA ILE A 224 -12.17 1.02 -23.77
C ILE A 224 -11.15 1.84 -24.59
N GLY A 225 -9.88 1.41 -24.59
CA GLY A 225 -8.81 2.07 -25.35
C GLY A 225 -9.00 1.96 -26.86
N ASN A 226 -9.52 0.85 -27.36
CA ASN A 226 -9.65 0.59 -28.80
C ASN A 226 -11.01 0.95 -29.39
N ASN A 227 -12.01 1.32 -28.58
CA ASN A 227 -13.33 1.68 -29.09
C ASN A 227 -13.30 3.13 -29.64
N PRO A 228 -13.42 3.34 -30.97
CA PRO A 228 -13.35 4.66 -31.58
C PRO A 228 -14.52 5.57 -31.17
N GLU A 229 -15.68 5.00 -30.78
CA GLU A 229 -16.79 5.79 -30.25
C GLU A 229 -16.45 6.37 -28.88
N VAL A 230 -15.83 5.58 -28.00
CA VAL A 230 -15.42 6.03 -26.66
C VAL A 230 -14.29 7.05 -26.77
N GLN A 231 -13.32 6.81 -27.65
CA GLN A 231 -12.29 7.80 -27.96
C GLN A 231 -12.92 9.09 -28.50
N GLY A 232 -13.87 8.99 -29.44
CA GLY A 232 -14.59 10.12 -30.00
C GLY A 232 -15.37 10.92 -28.95
N ILE A 233 -16.00 10.25 -27.99
CA ILE A 233 -16.67 10.89 -26.85
C ILE A 233 -15.66 11.60 -25.95
N MET A 234 -14.54 10.96 -25.62
CA MET A 234 -13.46 11.59 -24.82
C MET A 234 -12.88 12.82 -25.52
N THR A 235 -12.57 12.74 -26.82
CA THR A 235 -12.06 13.89 -27.58
C THR A 235 -13.08 15.03 -27.66
N ARG A 236 -14.38 14.73 -27.83
CA ARG A 236 -15.44 15.75 -27.80
C ARG A 236 -15.58 16.41 -26.43
N LEU A 237 -15.48 15.63 -25.35
CA LEU A 237 -15.49 16.16 -23.98
C LEU A 237 -14.29 17.06 -23.72
N ASP A 238 -13.09 16.65 -24.13
CA ASP A 238 -11.87 17.47 -24.00
C ASP A 238 -12.00 18.78 -24.80
N ALA A 239 -12.55 18.72 -26.01
CA ALA A 239 -12.83 19.91 -26.81
C ALA A 239 -13.83 20.86 -26.11
N MET A 240 -14.93 20.33 -25.56
CA MET A 240 -15.92 21.12 -24.81
C MET A 240 -15.29 21.77 -23.57
N MET A 241 -14.51 21.03 -22.79
CA MET A 241 -13.82 21.55 -21.60
C MET A 241 -12.81 22.65 -21.94
N SER A 242 -12.07 22.50 -23.04
CA SER A 242 -11.11 23.53 -23.48
C SER A 242 -11.79 24.80 -24.01
N SER A 243 -12.97 24.67 -24.63
CA SER A 243 -13.70 25.80 -25.21
C SER A 243 -14.40 26.67 -24.16
N GLY A 244 -14.93 26.06 -23.08
CA GLY A 244 -15.57 26.79 -21.98
C GLY A 244 -14.61 27.71 -21.22
N SER A 245 -13.32 27.35 -21.16
CA SER A 245 -12.30 28.16 -20.49
C SER A 245 -11.92 29.42 -21.26
N ARG A 246 -12.18 29.50 -22.58
CA ARG A 246 -11.93 30.70 -23.39
C ARG A 246 -13.09 31.70 -23.34
N ALA A 247 -14.33 31.20 -23.21
CA ALA A 247 -15.52 32.06 -23.18
C ALA A 247 -15.59 32.94 -21.92
N THR A 248 -15.05 32.47 -20.80
CA THR A 248 -15.00 33.23 -19.54
C THR A 248 -13.95 34.34 -19.56
N SER A 249 -12.88 34.22 -20.36
CA SER A 249 -11.84 35.26 -20.49
C SER A 249 -12.30 36.50 -21.26
N GLN A 250 -13.44 36.46 -21.97
CA GLN A 250 -13.93 37.59 -22.77
C GLN A 250 -14.99 38.45 -22.08
N LEU A 251 -15.45 38.07 -20.89
CA LEU A 251 -16.49 38.80 -20.14
C LEU A 251 -15.95 39.72 -19.03
N ASP A 252 -14.62 39.78 -18.84
CA ASP A 252 -13.95 40.63 -17.84
C ASP A 252 -13.37 41.94 -18.45
N VAL A 253 -14.09 42.58 -19.39
CA VAL A 253 -13.76 43.93 -19.93
C VAL A 253 -14.91 44.89 -19.67
#